data_AF-A0A3C0IR27-F1
#
_entry.id   AF-A0A3C0IR27-F1
#
_cell.length_a   1.000
_cell.length_b   1.000
_cell.length_c   1.000
_cell.angle_alpha   90.00
_cell.angle_beta   90.00
_cell.angle_gamma   90.00
#
_symmetry.space_group_name_H-M   'P 1'
#
loop_
_entity.id
_entity.type
_entity.pdbx_description
1 polymer ?
#
loop_
_entity_poly.entity_id
_entity_poly.type
_entity_poly.pdbx_seq_one_letter_code
_entity_poly.pdbx_strand_id
1 'polypeptide(L)' 'EQVAERMGKERSTVTNYLRLLKLPPDIQLAVRKNSISMGHARALINLENVDAQLYIFKEITEKGLNVRQT' A
#
# COMPACT_ATOMS: atom_id res chain seq x y z
N GLU A 1 9.93 -14.48 -13.34
CA GLU A 1 11.08 -13.58 -13.56
C GLU A 1 10.99 -12.68 -14.81
N GLN A 2 10.19 -13.02 -15.83
CA GLN A 2 10.18 -12.31 -17.13
C GLN A 2 9.55 -10.90 -17.16
N VAL A 3 8.80 -10.49 -16.12
CA VAL A 3 8.04 -9.22 -16.14
C VAL A 3 8.92 -8.01 -15.78
N ALA A 4 9.84 -8.15 -14.82
CA ALA A 4 10.71 -7.05 -14.39
C ALA A 4 11.73 -6.65 -15.47
N GLU A 5 12.23 -7.65 -16.21
CA GLU A 5 13.25 -7.46 -17.25
C GLU A 5 12.71 -6.69 -18.48
N ARG A 6 11.42 -6.88 -18.82
CA ARG A 6 10.77 -6.15 -19.92
C ARG A 6 10.40 -4.70 -19.60
N MET A 7 10.36 -4.31 -18.33
CA MET A 7 9.87 -2.99 -17.91
C MET A 7 10.98 -2.01 -17.51
N GLY A 8 12.26 -2.40 -17.54
CA GLY A 8 13.39 -1.53 -17.14
C GLY A 8 13.30 -1.05 -15.68
N LYS A 9 12.50 -1.72 -14.84
CA LYS A 9 12.29 -1.39 -13.42
C LYS A 9 13.01 -2.42 -12.57
N GLU A 10 13.61 -2.01 -11.46
CA GLU A 10 14.21 -2.95 -10.51
C GLU A 10 13.17 -4.01 -10.08
N ARG A 11 13.60 -5.28 -10.00
CA ARG A 11 12.78 -6.41 -9.52
C ARG A 11 12.08 -6.09 -8.18
N SER A 12 12.74 -5.32 -7.31
CA SER A 12 12.22 -4.83 -6.03
C SER A 12 10.90 -4.05 -6.18
N THR A 13 10.79 -3.21 -7.21
CA THR A 13 9.63 -2.35 -7.46
C THR A 13 8.43 -3.18 -7.88
N VAL A 14 8.62 -4.16 -8.78
CA VAL A 14 7.53 -5.03 -9.25
C VAL A 14 6.96 -5.85 -8.10
N THR A 15 7.82 -6.45 -7.27
CA THR A 15 7.39 -7.23 -6.11
C THR A 15 6.62 -6.39 -5.10
N ASN A 16 7.06 -5.15 -4.85
CA ASN A 16 6.35 -4.24 -3.93
C ASN A 16 4.94 -3.92 -4.43
N TYR A 17 4.76 -3.65 -5.72
CA TYR A 17 3.43 -3.42 -6.31
C TYR A 17 2.53 -4.65 -6.24
N LEU A 18 3.08 -5.84 -6.53
CA LEU A 18 2.30 -7.09 -6.45
C LEU A 18 1.84 -7.38 -5.02
N ARG A 19 2.64 -7.03 -4.01
CA ARG A 19 2.24 -7.16 -2.60
C ARG A 19 1.01 -6.32 -2.30
N LEU A 20 0.94 -5.07 -2.78
CA LEU A 20 -0.21 -4.19 -2.52
C LEU A 20 -1.55 -4.74 -3.02
N LEU A 21 -1.55 -5.69 -3.96
CA LEU A 21 -2.77 -6.38 -4.41
C LEU A 21 -3.40 -7.26 -3.31
N LYS A 22 -2.68 -7.53 -2.21
CA LYS A 22 -3.19 -8.25 -1.03
C LYS A 22 -3.93 -7.35 -0.04
N LEU A 23 -3.87 -6.02 -0.20
CA LEU A 23 -4.59 -5.10 0.66
C LEU A 23 -6.11 -5.16 0.38
N PRO A 24 -6.95 -4.80 1.35
CA PRO A 24 -8.38 -4.59 1.14
C PRO A 24 -8.69 -3.64 -0.03
N PRO A 25 -9.80 -3.86 -0.76
CA PRO A 25 -10.17 -3.05 -1.93
C PRO A 25 -10.20 -1.55 -1.68
N ASP A 26 -10.67 -1.12 -0.50
CA ASP A 26 -10.77 0.30 -0.14
C ASP A 26 -9.38 0.96 -0.07
N ILE A 27 -8.41 0.26 0.52
CA ILE A 27 -7.03 0.73 0.63
C ILE A 27 -6.38 0.75 -0.76
N GLN A 28 -6.61 -0.26 -1.59
CA GLN A 28 -6.13 -0.27 -2.98
C GLN A 28 -6.69 0.91 -3.78
N LEU A 29 -7.99 1.21 -3.62
CA LEU A 29 -8.64 2.34 -4.29
C LEU A 29 -8.05 3.67 -3.81
N ALA A 30 -7.80 3.83 -2.51
CA ALA A 30 -7.20 5.03 -1.95
C ALA A 30 -5.78 5.27 -2.48
N VAL A 31 -4.97 4.23 -2.65
CA VAL A 31 -3.65 4.33 -3.29
C VAL A 31 -3.80 4.74 -4.76
N ARG A 32 -4.71 4.13 -5.52
CA ARG A 32 -4.95 4.47 -6.93
C ARG A 32 -5.43 5.91 -7.13
N LYS A 33 -6.22 6.42 -6.18
CA LYS A 33 -6.70 7.81 -6.17
C LYS A 33 -5.66 8.80 -5.61
N ASN A 34 -4.48 8.35 -5.24
CA ASN A 34 -3.45 9.13 -4.54
C ASN A 34 -3.93 9.76 -3.22
N SER A 35 -5.00 9.22 -2.61
CA SER A 35 -5.49 9.66 -1.30
C SER A 35 -4.54 9.25 -0.17
N ILE A 36 -3.82 8.15 -0.36
CA ILE A 36 -2.69 7.75 0.48
C ILE A 36 -1.49 7.36 -0.39
N SER A 37 -0.28 7.53 0.12
CA SER A 37 0.94 7.15 -0.59
C SER A 37 1.14 5.63 -0.60
N MET A 38 2.00 5.15 -1.52
CA MET A 38 2.51 3.77 -1.43
C MET A 38 3.25 3.48 -0.12
N GLY A 39 3.83 4.50 0.54
CA GLY A 39 4.44 4.35 1.86
C GLY A 39 3.42 3.94 2.92
N HIS A 40 2.25 4.61 2.95
CA HIS A 40 1.14 4.23 3.82
C HIS A 40 0.67 2.81 3.54
N ALA A 41 0.46 2.47 2.27
CA ALA A 41 0.03 1.13 1.87
C ALA A 41 1.02 0.03 2.29
N ARG A 42 2.33 0.32 2.23
CA ARG A 42 3.39 -0.58 2.68
C ARG A 42 3.45 -0.74 4.20
N ALA A 43 3.06 0.27 4.97
CA ALA A 43 2.92 0.13 6.43
C ALA A 43 1.71 -0.76 6.76
N LEU A 44 0.57 -0.47 6.13
CA LEU A 44 -0.69 -1.20 6.34
C LEU A 44 -0.57 -2.69 6.00
N ILE A 45 0.07 -3.06 4.89
CA ILE A 45 0.17 -4.48 4.48
C ILE A 45 0.96 -5.36 5.46
N ASN A 46 1.76 -4.77 6.36
CA ASN A 46 2.49 -5.54 7.37
C ASN A 46 1.63 -5.87 8.60
N LEU A 47 0.42 -5.32 8.70
CA LEU A 47 -0.53 -5.64 9.76
C LEU A 47 -1.16 -7.01 9.52
N GLU A 48 -1.27 -7.81 10.57
CA GLU A 48 -1.62 -9.24 10.49
C GLU A 48 -3.07 -9.51 10.08
N ASN A 49 -4.01 -8.61 10.38
CA ASN A 49 -5.43 -8.79 10.06
C ASN A 49 -6.03 -7.59 9.32
N VAL A 50 -7.10 -7.85 8.57
CA VAL A 50 -7.79 -6.87 7.73
C VAL A 50 -8.43 -5.76 8.56
N ASP A 51 -8.97 -6.09 9.74
CA ASP A 51 -9.65 -5.11 10.59
C ASP A 51 -8.69 -4.02 11.09
N ALA A 52 -7.47 -4.39 11.50
CA ALA A 52 -6.43 -3.43 11.87
C ALA A 52 -5.99 -2.59 10.68
N GLN A 53 -5.90 -3.17 9.48
CA GLN A 53 -5.58 -2.42 8.26
C GLN A 53 -6.64 -1.35 7.98
N LEU A 54 -7.92 -1.70 8.06
CA LEU A 54 -9.03 -0.77 7.83
C LEU A 54 -9.11 0.30 8.93
N TYR A 55 -8.88 -0.07 10.18
CA TYR A 55 -8.85 0.86 11.30
C TYR A 55 -7.75 1.92 11.14
N ILE A 56 -6.50 1.50 10.88
CA ILE A 56 -5.39 2.44 10.69
C ILE A 56 -5.56 3.23 9.39
N PHE A 57 -6.07 2.62 8.32
CA PHE A 57 -6.40 3.33 7.09
C PHE A 57 -7.37 4.50 7.32
N LYS A 58 -8.42 4.26 8.12
CA LYS A 58 -9.37 5.30 8.53
C LYS A 58 -8.66 6.42 9.31
N GLU A 59 -7.81 6.07 10.26
CA GLU A 59 -7.03 7.05 11.04
C GLU A 59 -6.11 7.90 10.15
N ILE A 60 -5.42 7.30 9.17
CA ILE A 60 -4.58 8.03 8.21
C ILE A 60 -5.40 9.06 7.43
N THR A 61 -6.56 8.65 6.93
CA THR A 61 -7.40 9.48 6.07
C THR A 61 -8.12 10.58 6.85
N GLU A 62 -8.58 10.31 8.06
CA GLU A 62 -9.26 11.29 8.91
C GLU A 62 -8.30 12.31 9.53
N LYS A 63 -7.09 11.87 9.92
CA LYS A 63 -6.11 12.73 10.60
C LYS A 63 -5.04 13.31 9.69
N GLY A 64 -5.04 12.92 8.41
CA GLY A 64 -4.03 13.35 7.44
C GLY A 64 -2.61 12.93 7.83
N LEU A 65 -2.46 11.71 8.38
CA LEU A 65 -1.17 11.24 8.90
C LEU A 65 -0.13 11.13 7.77
N ASN A 66 1.12 11.43 8.10
CA ASN A 66 2.24 11.14 7.22
C ASN A 66 2.76 9.70 7.44
N VAL A 67 3.61 9.23 6.53
CA VAL A 67 4.10 7.84 6.51
C VAL A 67 4.81 7.43 7.79
N ARG A 68 5.46 8.36 8.50
CA ARG A 68 6.15 8.05 9.77
C ARG A 68 5.18 7.93 10.95
N GLN A 69 3.97 8.44 10.82
CA GLN A 69 2.91 8.40 11.83
C GLN A 69 1.91 7.25 11.58
N THR A 70 2.06 6.54 10.47
CA THR A 70 1.25 5.39 10.07
C THR A 70 1.81 4.10 10.65
#